data_AF-A0A2S9JDJ1-F1
#
_entry.id   AF-A0A2S9JDJ1-F1
#
_cell.length_a   1.000
_cell.length_b   1.000
_cell.length_c   1.000
_cell.angle_alpha   90.00
_cell.angle_beta   90.00
_cell.angle_gamma   90.00
#
_symmetry.space_group_name_H-M   'P 1'
#
loop_
_entity.id
_entity.type
_entity.pdbx_description
1 polymer ?
#
loop_
_entity_poly.entity_id
_entity_poly.type
_entity_poly.pdbx_seq_one_letter_code
_entity_poly.pdbx_strand_id
1 'polypeptide(L)'
;MTENFQGLTSAQIDAAELLRKNRNNEVLKYTVAAYDRLSTAIFITGFLGPIFGSVLNPALLSNYAGIGKALIVCGLLQALMISCGLHLYGKNKLRDGWQ
;
A
#
# COMPACT_ATOMS: atom_id res chain seq x y z
N MET A 1 4.48 37.45 16.67
CA MET A 1 5.25 37.58 15.43
C MET A 1 4.30 37.41 14.26
N THR A 2 3.80 38.51 13.73
CA THR A 2 3.01 38.55 12.49
C THR A 2 3.99 38.69 11.34
N GLU A 3 4.40 37.57 10.76
CA GLU A 3 5.27 37.58 9.57
C GLU A 3 4.46 38.16 8.41
N ASN A 4 4.81 39.40 8.05
CA ASN A 4 4.14 40.16 7.02
C ASN A 4 4.68 39.69 5.66
N PHE A 5 4.01 38.73 5.03
CA PHE A 5 4.34 38.18 3.71
C PHE A 5 4.12 39.17 2.54
N GLN A 6 3.98 40.48 2.82
CA GLN A 6 3.73 41.51 1.81
C GLN A 6 4.96 41.89 0.95
N GLY A 7 6.13 41.27 1.18
CA GLY A 7 7.39 41.61 0.50
C GLY A 7 8.01 40.52 -0.39
N LEU A 8 7.33 39.39 -0.62
CA LEU A 8 7.85 38.36 -1.54
C LEU A 8 7.47 38.72 -2.98
N THR A 9 8.48 38.80 -3.85
CA THR A 9 8.26 38.91 -5.29
C THR A 9 7.46 37.69 -5.78
N SER A 10 6.57 37.86 -6.75
CA SER A 10 5.73 36.76 -7.31
C SER A 10 6.58 35.52 -7.67
N ALA A 11 7.79 35.73 -8.18
CA ALA A 11 8.75 34.68 -8.48
C ALA A 11 9.21 33.86 -7.26
N GLN A 12 9.31 34.47 -6.08
CA GLN A 12 9.67 33.77 -4.84
C GLN A 12 8.48 32.97 -4.27
N ILE A 13 7.26 33.44 -4.49
CA ILE A 13 6.03 32.71 -4.14
C ILE A 13 5.91 31.47 -5.04
N ASP A 14 6.10 31.63 -6.34
CA ASP A 14 6.09 30.53 -7.32
C ASP A 14 7.21 29.52 -7.03
N ALA A 15 8.42 29.98 -6.68
CA ALA A 15 9.53 29.10 -6.32
C ALA A 15 9.25 28.30 -5.03
N ALA A 16 8.63 28.93 -4.02
CA ALA A 16 8.24 28.26 -2.79
C ALA A 16 7.11 27.22 -3.04
N GLU A 17 6.19 27.53 -3.94
CA GLU A 17 5.11 26.61 -4.34
C GLU A 17 5.65 25.42 -5.13
N LEU A 18 6.58 25.63 -6.06
CA LEU A 18 7.29 24.58 -6.80
C LEU A 18 8.07 23.65 -5.87
N LEU A 19 8.77 24.21 -4.87
CA LEU A 19 9.48 23.42 -3.85
C LEU A 19 8.52 22.56 -3.01
N ARG A 20 7.37 23.11 -2.62
CA ARG A 20 6.32 22.36 -1.91
C ARG A 20 5.73 21.25 -2.78
N LYS A 21 5.44 21.51 -4.06
CA LYS A 21 4.92 20.51 -5.01
C LYS A 21 5.94 19.39 -5.24
N ASN A 22 7.23 19.72 -5.41
CA ASN A 22 8.29 18.73 -5.54
C ASN A 22 8.44 17.85 -4.30
N ARG A 23 8.45 18.44 -3.10
CA ARG A 23 8.50 17.67 -1.85
C ARG A 23 7.30 16.73 -1.72
N ASN A 24 6.10 17.21 -2.03
CA ASN A 24 4.89 16.38 -1.97
C ASN A 24 4.95 15.22 -2.98
N ASN A 25 5.50 15.46 -4.18
CA ASN A 25 5.73 14.41 -5.17
C ASN A 25 6.74 13.35 -4.71
N GLU A 26 7.82 13.75 -4.02
CA GLU A 26 8.76 12.79 -3.45
C GLU A 26 8.11 11.94 -2.35
N VAL A 27 7.38 12.57 -1.43
CA VAL A 27 6.65 11.86 -0.37
C VAL A 27 5.63 10.90 -0.96
N LEU A 28 4.93 11.29 -2.03
CA LEU A 28 3.98 10.43 -2.74
C LEU A 28 4.67 9.20 -3.33
N LYS A 29 5.83 9.37 -3.98
CA LYS A 29 6.62 8.25 -4.52
C LYS A 29 7.00 7.25 -3.43
N TYR A 30 7.53 7.72 -2.30
CA TYR A 30 7.88 6.85 -1.17
C TYR A 30 6.65 6.15 -0.58
N THR A 31 5.54 6.88 -0.46
CA THR A 31 4.29 6.33 0.06
C THR A 31 3.77 5.21 -0.84
N VAL A 32 3.79 5.40 -2.16
CA VAL A 32 3.31 4.39 -3.10
C VAL A 32 4.24 3.18 -3.13
N ALA A 33 5.56 3.39 -3.09
CA ALA A 33 6.52 2.30 -2.96
C ALA A 33 6.32 1.49 -1.68
N ALA A 34 5.94 2.14 -0.57
CA ALA A 34 5.59 1.44 0.67
C ALA A 34 4.30 0.61 0.53
N TYR A 35 3.25 1.14 -0.12
CA TYR A 35 2.02 0.39 -0.39
C TYR A 35 2.26 -0.83 -1.27
N ASP A 36 3.12 -0.73 -2.28
CA ASP A 36 3.46 -1.84 -3.16
C ASP A 36 4.21 -2.95 -2.41
N ARG A 37 5.18 -2.58 -1.57
CA ARG A 37 5.88 -3.52 -0.68
C ARG A 37 4.93 -4.17 0.33
N LEU A 38 4.00 -3.41 0.91
CA LEU A 38 3.02 -3.94 1.85
C LEU A 38 2.05 -4.92 1.16
N SER A 39 1.56 -4.57 -0.04
CA SER A 39 0.71 -5.43 -0.86
C SER A 39 1.41 -6.77 -1.16
N THR A 40 2.69 -6.71 -1.53
CA THR A 40 3.50 -7.90 -1.81
C THR A 40 3.70 -8.74 -0.54
N ALA A 41 4.01 -8.11 0.59
CA ALA A 41 4.20 -8.81 1.86
C ALA A 41 2.92 -9.52 2.33
N ILE A 42 1.75 -8.86 2.19
CA ILE A 42 0.44 -9.45 2.53
C ILE A 42 0.11 -10.60 1.57
N PHE A 43 0.42 -10.48 0.29
CA PHE A 43 0.22 -11.57 -0.67
C PHE A 43 1.10 -12.77 -0.34
N ILE A 44 2.38 -12.57 -0.06
CA ILE A 44 3.30 -13.66 0.26
C ILE A 44 2.91 -14.34 1.57
N THR A 45 2.69 -13.58 2.64
CA THR A 45 2.44 -14.15 3.97
C THR A 45 1.00 -14.64 4.14
N GLY A 46 0.02 -13.93 3.58
CA GLY A 46 -1.40 -14.20 3.74
C GLY A 46 -2.00 -15.11 2.67
N PHE A 47 -1.42 -15.18 1.47
CA PHE A 47 -1.92 -16.04 0.38
C PHE A 47 -0.98 -17.20 0.07
N LEU A 48 0.27 -16.91 -0.31
CA LEU A 48 1.21 -17.97 -0.70
C LEU A 48 1.67 -18.82 0.50
N GLY A 49 1.89 -18.21 1.66
CA GLY A 49 2.37 -18.88 2.87
C GLY A 49 1.50 -20.07 3.28
N PRO A 50 0.18 -19.90 3.44
CA PRO A 50 -0.71 -21.01 3.79
C PRO A 50 -0.78 -22.09 2.69
N ILE A 51 -0.69 -21.70 1.40
CA ILE A 51 -0.64 -22.66 0.29
C ILE A 51 0.63 -23.52 0.39
N PHE A 52 1.81 -22.90 0.51
CA PHE A 52 3.06 -23.64 0.67
C PHE A 52 3.08 -24.47 1.95
N GLY A 53 2.56 -23.94 3.06
CA GLY A 53 2.42 -24.69 4.31
C GLY A 53 1.55 -25.93 4.15
N SER A 54 0.46 -25.84 3.38
CA SER A 54 -0.42 -26.98 3.10
C SER A 54 0.22 -28.05 2.21
N VAL A 55 1.09 -27.65 1.27
CA VAL A 55 1.82 -28.56 0.38
C VAL A 55 2.98 -29.25 1.11
N LEU A 56 3.75 -28.48 1.89
CA LEU A 56 4.92 -29.00 2.62
C LEU A 56 4.54 -29.84 3.84
N ASN A 57 3.38 -29.56 4.45
CA ASN A 57 2.87 -30.33 5.57
C ASN A 57 1.35 -30.51 5.47
N PRO A 58 0.87 -31.52 4.71
CA PRO A 58 -0.57 -31.75 4.52
C PRO A 58 -1.29 -32.14 5.82
N ALA A 59 -0.56 -32.59 6.86
CA ALA A 59 -1.15 -32.91 8.16
C ALA A 59 -1.68 -31.65 8.88
N LEU A 60 -1.16 -30.46 8.57
CA LEU A 60 -1.72 -29.21 9.08
C LEU A 60 -3.16 -29.01 8.62
N LEU A 61 -3.48 -29.33 7.35
CA LEU A 61 -4.83 -29.16 6.81
C LEU A 61 -5.78 -30.30 7.18
N SER A 62 -5.26 -31.52 7.38
CA SER A 62 -6.09 -32.69 7.73
C SER A 62 -6.67 -32.60 9.14
N ASN A 63 -5.98 -31.90 10.07
CA ASN A 63 -6.40 -31.75 11.46
C ASN A 63 -7.52 -30.69 11.66
N TYR A 64 -7.82 -29.87 10.66
CA TYR A 64 -8.91 -28.89 10.75
C TYR A 64 -10.27 -29.51 10.35
N ALA A 65 -11.28 -29.30 11.19
CA ALA A 65 -12.68 -29.57 10.85
C ALA A 65 -13.15 -28.72 9.64
N GLY A 66 -14.29 -29.07 9.04
CA GLY A 66 -14.82 -28.39 7.85
C GLY A 66 -14.92 -26.87 7.97
N ILE A 67 -15.29 -26.35 9.15
CA ILE A 67 -15.36 -24.91 9.44
C ILE A 67 -13.96 -24.27 9.43
N GLY A 68 -12.94 -24.94 9.96
CA GLY A 68 -11.56 -24.46 9.96
C GLY A 68 -11.00 -24.33 8.54
N LYS A 69 -11.32 -25.28 7.66
CA LYS A 69 -10.96 -25.22 6.24
C LYS A 69 -11.62 -24.03 5.54
N ALA A 70 -12.90 -23.78 5.81
CA ALA A 70 -13.62 -22.63 5.26
C ALA A 70 -12.99 -21.30 5.71
N LEU A 71 -12.60 -21.17 6.99
CA LEU A 71 -11.93 -19.98 7.50
C LEU A 71 -10.56 -19.74 6.85
N ILE A 72 -9.78 -20.80 6.57
CA ILE A 72 -8.51 -20.68 5.84
C ILE A 72 -8.75 -20.14 4.43
N VAL A 73 -9.75 -20.68 3.71
CA VAL A 73 -10.10 -20.21 2.36
C VAL A 73 -10.57 -18.75 2.40
N CYS A 74 -11.41 -18.37 3.37
CA CYS A 74 -11.83 -16.98 3.55
C CYS A 74 -10.64 -16.06 3.84
N GLY A 75 -9.68 -16.49 4.67
CA GLY A 75 -8.46 -15.74 4.98
C GLY A 75 -7.56 -15.54 3.75
N LEU A 76 -7.39 -16.58 2.92
CA LEU A 76 -6.68 -16.50 1.65
C LEU A 76 -7.33 -15.47 0.70
N LEU A 77 -8.65 -15.55 0.54
CA LEU A 77 -9.41 -14.60 -0.28
C LEU A 77 -9.29 -13.17 0.25
N GLN A 78 -9.37 -12.99 1.57
CA GLN A 78 -9.22 -11.68 2.20
C GLN A 78 -7.81 -11.10 1.97
N ALA A 79 -6.75 -11.91 2.13
CA ALA A 79 -5.38 -11.49 1.86
C ALA A 79 -5.19 -11.06 0.39
N LEU A 80 -5.80 -11.81 -0.55
CA LEU A 80 -5.80 -11.49 -1.98
C LEU A 80 -6.54 -10.16 -2.26
N MET A 81 -7.72 -9.97 -1.68
CA MET A 81 -8.50 -8.73 -1.84
C MET A 81 -7.75 -7.52 -1.26
N ILE A 82 -7.14 -7.65 -0.09
CA ILE A 82 -6.35 -6.59 0.55
C ILE A 82 -5.13 -6.26 -0.30
N SER A 83 -4.39 -7.26 -0.77
CA SER A 83 -3.23 -7.06 -1.64
C SER A 83 -3.61 -6.33 -2.94
N CYS A 84 -4.67 -6.78 -3.62
CA CYS A 84 -5.18 -6.15 -4.84
C CYS A 84 -5.67 -4.72 -4.58
N GLY A 85 -6.39 -4.51 -3.47
CA GLY A 85 -6.87 -3.20 -3.04
C GLY A 85 -5.74 -2.22 -2.78
N LEU A 86 -4.67 -2.65 -2.10
CA LEU A 86 -3.49 -1.81 -1.88
C LEU A 86 -2.74 -1.48 -3.19
N HIS A 87 -2.63 -2.44 -4.10
CA HIS A 87 -1.96 -2.24 -5.37
C HIS A 87 -2.74 -1.25 -6.26
N LEU A 88 -4.07 -1.39 -6.32
CA LEU A 88 -4.95 -0.44 -7.00
C LEU A 88 -4.92 0.94 -6.34
N TYR A 89 -4.95 1.00 -5.01
CA TYR A 89 -4.87 2.25 -4.25
C TYR A 89 -3.55 2.99 -4.53
N GLY A 90 -2.42 2.28 -4.53
CA GLY A 90 -1.12 2.84 -4.90
C GLY A 90 -1.10 3.41 -6.32
N LYS A 91 -1.68 2.68 -7.29
CA LYS A 91 -1.85 3.16 -8.68
C LYS A 91 -2.73 4.40 -8.78
N ASN A 92 -3.85 4.43 -8.07
CA ASN A 92 -4.77 5.57 -8.11
C ASN A 92 -4.15 6.82 -7.47
N LYS A 93 -3.44 6.64 -6.34
CA LYS A 93 -2.74 7.73 -5.66
C LYS A 93 -1.60 8.32 -6.49
N LEU A 94 -0.89 7.50 -7.28
CA LEU A 94 0.08 7.97 -8.27
C LEU A 94 -0.58 8.81 -9.36
N ARG A 95 -1.75 8.36 -9.87
CA ARG A 95 -2.48 9.07 -10.92
C ARG A 95 -2.97 10.43 -10.44
N ASP A 96 -3.51 10.49 -9.23
CA ASP A 96 -4.10 11.71 -8.68
C ASP A 96 -3.05 12.72 -8.19
N GLY A 97 -1.89 12.25 -7.73
CA GLY A 97 -0.81 13.14 -7.28
C GLY A 97 0.18 13.59 -8.36
N TRP A 98 0.04 13.11 -9.61
CA TRP A 98 0.80 13.62 -10.76
C TRP A 98 0.13 14.79 -11.48
N GLN A 99 -1.12 15.12 -11.14
CA GLN A 99 -1.83 16.33 -11.57
C GLN A 99 -1.41 17.51 -10.66
#